data_AF-A0A7S2S0G6-F1
#
_entry.id   AF-A0A7S2S0G6-F1
#
_cell.length_a   1.000
_cell.length_b   1.000
_cell.length_c   1.000
_cell.angle_alpha   90.00
_cell.angle_beta   90.00
_cell.angle_gamma   90.00
#
_symmetry.space_group_name_H-M   'P 1'
#
loop_
_entity.id
_entity.type
_entity.pdbx_description
1 polymer ?
#
loop_
_entity_poly.entity_id
_entity_poly.type
_entity_poly.pdbx_seq_one_letter_code
_entity_poly.pdbx_strand_id
1 'polypeptide(L)'
;EDLDQERDSLETLSFRFPHPDDDGCHDNLDDDNKRNKNKPICIELEGYSMDSGKVWSSTGLTIWRASGVLCDYILKNHMDWKKRKRILELGAGLGLCGILIHRTTPASTYVCLTDGDTDTLKQLRTNIQRNYLPNNDNNDNDDVDVDF
;
A
#
# COMPACT_ATOMS: atom_id res chain seq x y z
N GLU A 1 25.67 18.43 -23.49
CA GLU A 1 25.16 17.05 -23.40
C GLU A 1 24.23 17.01 -22.18
N ASP A 2 23.11 17.74 -22.25
CA ASP A 2 22.37 18.13 -21.03
C ASP A 2 20.85 17.99 -21.24
N LEU A 3 20.42 16.81 -21.69
CA LEU A 3 18.99 16.48 -21.83
C LEU A 3 18.56 15.25 -21.01
N ASP A 4 19.48 14.64 -20.25
CA ASP A 4 19.21 13.39 -19.52
C ASP A 4 19.16 13.55 -17.99
N GLN A 5 19.42 14.75 -17.45
CA GLN A 5 19.41 14.95 -15.99
C GLN A 5 18.00 15.10 -15.39
N GLU A 6 16.98 15.35 -16.23
CA GLU A 6 15.62 15.69 -15.79
C GLU A 6 14.68 14.48 -15.62
N ARG A 7 15.12 13.27 -15.99
CA ARG A 7 14.27 12.06 -16.09
C ARG A 7 14.32 11.09 -14.90
N ASP A 8 15.03 11.43 -13.82
CA ASP A 8 15.33 10.50 -12.73
C ASP A 8 14.81 10.96 -11.35
N SER A 9 13.65 11.62 -11.35
CA SER A 9 12.87 11.88 -10.14
C SER A 9 12.00 10.68 -9.78
N LEU A 10 11.62 10.57 -8.50
CA LEU A 10 10.58 9.64 -8.09
C LEU A 10 9.24 10.05 -8.71
N GLU A 11 8.49 9.05 -9.14
CA GLU A 11 7.15 9.21 -9.69
C GLU A 11 6.11 8.66 -8.71
N THR A 12 4.90 9.22 -8.75
CA THR A 12 3.77 8.65 -8.01
C THR A 12 3.15 7.53 -8.84
N LEU A 13 3.14 6.32 -8.27
CA LEU A 13 2.56 5.10 -8.81
C LEU A 13 1.23 4.85 -8.09
N SER A 14 0.12 4.92 -8.82
CA SER A 14 -1.23 4.74 -8.26
C SER A 14 -1.80 3.37 -8.61
N PHE A 15 -2.26 2.64 -7.60
CA PHE A 15 -2.89 1.34 -7.72
C PHE A 15 -4.31 1.40 -7.18
N ARG A 16 -5.25 0.78 -7.90
CA ARG A 16 -6.65 0.71 -7.49
C ARG A 16 -7.11 -0.74 -7.49
N PHE A 17 -7.57 -1.20 -6.33
CA PHE A 17 -8.06 -2.55 -6.12
C PHE A 17 -9.56 -2.53 -5.77
N PRO A 18 -10.34 -3.53 -6.20
CA PRO A 18 -11.71 -3.69 -5.72
C PRO A 18 -11.72 -3.95 -4.22
N HIS A 19 -12.78 -3.53 -3.53
CA HIS A 19 -12.94 -3.90 -2.13
C HIS A 19 -13.18 -5.42 -2.05
N PRO A 20 -12.53 -6.17 -1.13
CA PRO A 20 -12.66 -7.63 -1.10
C PRO A 20 -14.08 -8.14 -0.83
N ASP A 21 -14.87 -7.30 -0.13
CA ASP A 21 -16.27 -7.56 0.20
C ASP A 21 -17.26 -6.90 -0.79
N ASP A 22 -16.77 -6.34 -1.92
CA ASP A 22 -17.62 -5.84 -3.00
C ASP A 22 -18.04 -7.01 -3.91
N ASP A 23 -19.28 -7.48 -3.72
CA ASP A 23 -19.88 -8.58 -4.46
C ASP A 23 -20.54 -8.15 -5.77
N GLY A 24 -20.47 -6.86 -6.13
CA GLY A 24 -20.97 -6.32 -7.40
C GLY A 24 -22.49 -6.38 -7.55
N CYS A 25 -23.24 -6.70 -6.49
CA CYS A 25 -24.68 -6.65 -6.51
C CYS A 25 -25.16 -5.20 -6.30
N HIS A 26 -25.75 -4.61 -7.35
CA HIS A 26 -26.37 -3.29 -7.28
C HIS A 26 -27.70 -3.39 -6.51
N ASP A 27 -27.62 -3.49 -5.18
CA ASP A 27 -28.76 -3.25 -4.32
C ASP A 27 -29.05 -1.75 -4.28
N ASN A 28 -30.12 -1.32 -4.95
CA ASN A 28 -30.68 0.03 -4.87
C ASN A 28 -31.25 0.27 -3.47
N LEU A 29 -30.40 0.56 -2.48
CA LEU A 29 -30.82 1.03 -1.17
C LEU A 29 -29.86 2.13 -0.68
N ASP A 30 -30.42 3.33 -0.54
CA ASP A 30 -29.79 4.54 -0.03
C ASP A 30 -29.36 4.39 1.44
N ASP A 31 -28.21 3.77 1.69
CA ASP A 31 -27.56 3.78 2.99
C ASP A 31 -26.10 4.26 2.82
N ASP A 32 -25.87 5.55 3.07
CA ASP A 32 -24.55 6.19 3.01
C ASP A 32 -23.51 5.50 3.92
N ASN A 33 -23.98 4.77 4.93
CA ASN A 33 -23.13 4.01 5.85
C ASN A 33 -22.61 2.69 5.21
N LYS A 34 -23.37 2.12 4.26
CA LYS A 34 -22.97 0.93 3.47
C LYS A 34 -22.03 1.32 2.32
N ARG A 35 -22.23 2.51 1.72
CA ARG A 35 -21.35 3.07 0.67
C ARG A 35 -19.89 3.24 1.11
N ASN A 36 -19.63 3.44 2.40
CA ASN A 36 -18.26 3.57 2.91
C ASN A 36 -17.53 2.22 3.04
N LYS A 37 -18.26 1.09 3.11
CA LYS A 37 -17.69 -0.26 3.31
C LYS A 37 -17.24 -0.96 2.02
N ASN A 38 -17.70 -0.51 0.85
CA ASN A 38 -17.37 -1.15 -0.44
C ASN A 38 -16.51 -0.23 -1.34
N LYS A 39 -15.84 0.77 -0.77
CA LYS A 39 -14.98 1.66 -1.57
C LYS A 39 -13.72 0.91 -2.04
N PRO A 40 -13.31 1.12 -3.31
CA PRO A 40 -12.09 0.53 -3.81
C PRO A 40 -10.89 1.01 -2.98
N ILE A 41 -9.92 0.12 -2.83
CA ILE A 41 -8.70 0.40 -2.11
C ILE A 41 -7.73 1.07 -3.08
N CYS A 42 -7.48 2.36 -2.88
CA CYS A 42 -6.43 3.09 -3.58
C CYS A 42 -5.15 3.04 -2.76
N ILE A 43 -4.03 2.74 -3.41
CA ILE A 43 -2.69 2.79 -2.85
C ILE A 43 -1.82 3.67 -3.73
N GLU A 44 -1.12 4.63 -3.13
CA GLU A 44 -0.19 5.51 -3.83
C GLU A 44 1.21 5.32 -3.29
N LEU A 45 2.17 5.05 -4.18
CA LEU A 45 3.57 4.83 -3.82
C LEU A 45 4.44 5.82 -4.59
N GLU A 46 5.58 6.18 -4.01
CA GLU A 46 6.65 6.84 -4.75
C GLU A 46 7.79 5.86 -5.02
N GLY A 47 8.32 5.92 -6.24
CA GLY A 47 9.39 5.06 -6.71
C GLY A 47 9.91 5.49 -8.08
N TYR A 48 10.96 4.83 -8.55
CA TYR A 48 11.43 4.99 -9.92
C TYR A 48 10.51 4.26 -10.90
N SER A 49 10.24 4.91 -12.02
CA SER A 49 9.64 4.27 -13.19
C SER A 49 10.47 3.07 -13.64
N MET A 50 9.84 2.03 -14.16
CA MET A 50 10.53 0.84 -14.70
C MET A 50 11.50 1.20 -15.83
N ASP A 51 11.26 2.31 -16.53
CA ASP A 51 12.10 2.79 -17.63
C ASP A 51 13.28 3.66 -17.15
N SER A 52 13.39 3.96 -15.85
CA SER A 52 14.50 4.75 -15.29
C SER A 52 15.80 3.93 -15.29
N GLY A 53 16.91 4.59 -15.67
CA GLY A 53 18.26 4.00 -15.60
C GLY A 53 18.68 3.63 -14.18
N LYS A 54 18.03 4.18 -13.14
CA LYS A 54 18.32 3.90 -11.73
C LYS A 54 17.76 2.58 -11.22
N VAL A 55 16.82 1.95 -11.92
CA VAL A 55 16.25 0.64 -11.51
C VAL A 55 17.34 -0.42 -11.34
N TRP A 56 18.36 -0.39 -12.19
CA TRP A 56 19.49 -1.32 -12.11
C TRP A 56 20.41 -1.06 -10.93
N SER A 57 20.41 0.17 -10.41
CA SER A 57 21.19 0.56 -9.22
C SER A 57 20.45 0.30 -7.91
N SER A 58 19.12 0.26 -7.93
CA SER A 58 18.30 -0.11 -6.78
C SER A 58 17.00 -0.78 -7.22
N THR A 59 16.98 -2.11 -7.19
CA THR A 59 15.82 -2.91 -7.60
C THR A 59 14.65 -2.80 -6.61
N GLY A 60 14.89 -2.32 -5.39
CA GLY A 60 13.86 -2.14 -4.36
C GLY A 60 13.02 -0.87 -4.50
N LEU A 61 13.50 0.11 -5.28
CA LEU A 61 12.83 1.40 -5.47
C LEU A 61 11.89 1.45 -6.69
N THR A 62 11.51 0.30 -7.25
CA THR A 62 10.51 0.21 -8.34
C THR A 62 9.47 -0.86 -8.05
N ILE A 63 8.36 -0.86 -8.79
CA ILE A 63 7.34 -1.91 -8.72
C ILE A 63 7.57 -2.96 -9.79
N TRP A 64 7.74 -4.20 -9.35
CA TRP A 64 7.84 -5.36 -10.23
C TRP A 64 6.47 -5.93 -10.55
N ARG A 65 6.33 -6.51 -11.76
CA ARG A 65 5.09 -7.15 -12.22
C ARG A 65 4.57 -8.22 -11.24
N ALA A 66 5.48 -8.91 -10.54
CA ALA A 66 5.12 -9.91 -9.54
C ALA A 66 4.31 -9.34 -8.37
N SER A 67 4.52 -8.07 -8.00
CA SER A 67 3.76 -7.42 -6.93
C SER A 67 2.27 -7.32 -7.27
N GLY A 68 1.94 -6.98 -8.52
CA GLY A 68 0.55 -6.96 -8.98
C GLY A 68 -0.10 -8.35 -8.96
N VAL A 69 0.62 -9.38 -9.40
CA VAL A 69 0.14 -10.78 -9.35
C VAL A 69 -0.11 -11.24 -7.90
N LEU A 70 0.78 -10.86 -6.97
CA LEU A 70 0.62 -11.18 -5.55
C LEU A 70 -0.57 -10.42 -4.95
N CYS A 71 -0.80 -9.16 -5.32
CA CYS A 71 -1.97 -8.39 -4.89
C CYS A 71 -3.28 -9.07 -5.31
N ASP A 72 -3.37 -9.51 -6.57
CA ASP A 72 -4.54 -10.26 -7.06
C ASP A 72 -4.76 -11.55 -6.27
N TYR A 73 -3.68 -12.27 -5.96
CA TYR A 73 -3.76 -13.48 -5.13
C TYR A 73 -4.23 -13.17 -3.70
N ILE A 74 -3.74 -12.09 -3.10
CA ILE A 74 -4.15 -11.63 -1.76
C ILE A 74 -5.65 -11.36 -1.74
N LEU A 75 -6.17 -10.60 -2.71
CA LEU A 75 -7.59 -10.24 -2.79
C LEU A 75 -8.49 -11.46 -3.00
N LYS A 76 -8.09 -12.36 -3.92
CA LYS A 76 -8.83 -13.62 -4.17
C LYS A 76 -8.91 -14.52 -2.93
N ASN A 77 -7.91 -14.45 -2.05
CA ASN A 77 -7.82 -15.26 -0.83
C ASN A 77 -7.97 -14.41 0.45
N HIS A 78 -8.61 -13.24 0.38
CA HIS A 78 -8.64 -12.25 1.48
C HIS A 78 -9.19 -12.83 2.79
N MET A 79 -10.12 -13.78 2.73
CA MET A 79 -10.69 -14.44 3.90
C MET A 79 -9.66 -15.23 4.72
N ASP A 80 -8.61 -15.75 4.09
CA ASP A 80 -7.54 -16.44 4.81
C ASP A 80 -6.55 -15.47 5.43
N TRP A 81 -6.31 -14.32 4.79
CA TRP A 81 -5.50 -13.24 5.33
C TRP A 81 -6.17 -12.56 6.54
N LYS A 82 -7.49 -12.35 6.50
CA LYS A 82 -8.29 -11.80 7.63
C LYS A 82 -8.15 -12.61 8.93
N LYS A 83 -7.75 -13.89 8.86
CA LYS A 83 -7.54 -14.77 10.02
C LYS A 83 -6.12 -14.69 10.60
N ARG A 84 -5.17 -14.06 9.90
CA ARG A 84 -3.77 -13.99 10.34
C ARG A 84 -3.60 -12.81 11.30
N LYS A 85 -2.88 -13.04 12.41
CA LYS A 85 -2.58 -11.99 13.39
C LYS A 85 -1.27 -11.26 13.11
N ARG A 86 -0.32 -11.94 12.46
CA ARG A 86 1.03 -11.46 12.21
C ARG A 86 1.47 -11.90 10.82
N ILE A 87 1.94 -10.95 10.02
CA ILE A 87 2.39 -11.16 8.64
C ILE A 87 3.76 -10.49 8.50
N LEU A 88 4.69 -11.17 7.86
CA LEU A 88 6.03 -10.66 7.53
C LEU A 88 6.20 -10.73 6.01
N GLU A 89 6.57 -9.61 5.41
CA GLU A 89 6.97 -9.53 4.00
C GLU A 89 8.49 -9.32 3.92
N LEU A 90 9.16 -10.19 3.17
CA LEU A 90 10.60 -10.11 2.89
C LEU A 90 10.82 -9.53 1.49
N GLY A 91 11.69 -8.54 1.35
CA GLY A 91 11.92 -7.87 0.07
C GLY A 91 10.69 -7.06 -0.36
N ALA A 92 10.15 -6.26 0.54
CA ALA A 92 8.93 -5.50 0.34
C ALA A 92 9.06 -4.40 -0.73
N GLY A 93 10.27 -3.98 -1.08
CA GLY A 93 10.50 -2.88 -2.00
C GLY A 93 9.74 -1.62 -1.54
N LEU A 94 8.88 -1.09 -2.41
CA LEU A 94 8.05 0.07 -2.13
C LEU A 94 6.83 -0.21 -1.23
N GLY A 95 6.51 -1.49 -0.94
CA GLY A 95 5.51 -1.89 0.05
C GLY A 95 4.10 -2.21 -0.47
N LEU A 96 3.90 -2.30 -1.79
CA LEU A 96 2.56 -2.47 -2.40
C LEU A 96 1.74 -3.60 -1.76
N CYS A 97 2.32 -4.80 -1.66
CA CYS A 97 1.60 -6.00 -1.22
C CYS A 97 1.26 -5.94 0.27
N GLY A 98 2.23 -5.66 1.15
CA GLY A 98 1.96 -5.61 2.58
C GLY A 98 1.09 -4.42 2.99
N ILE A 99 1.16 -3.28 2.28
CA ILE A 99 0.17 -2.19 2.46
C ILE A 99 -1.22 -2.68 2.08
N LEU A 100 -1.38 -3.37 0.93
CA LEU A 100 -2.68 -3.94 0.55
C LEU A 100 -3.20 -4.96 1.57
N ILE A 101 -2.34 -5.84 2.09
CA ILE A 101 -2.69 -6.78 3.16
C ILE A 101 -3.17 -6.02 4.39
N HIS A 102 -2.44 -4.99 4.82
CA HIS A 102 -2.83 -4.19 5.97
C HIS A 102 -4.22 -3.54 5.76
N ARG A 103 -4.48 -3.02 4.56
CA ARG A 103 -5.76 -2.39 4.17
C ARG A 103 -6.93 -3.37 4.04
N THR A 104 -6.66 -4.66 3.91
CA THR A 104 -7.69 -5.72 3.69
C THR A 104 -7.86 -6.65 4.89
N THR A 105 -7.07 -6.46 5.95
CA THR A 105 -7.12 -7.25 7.19
C THR A 105 -7.61 -6.40 8.37
N PRO A 106 -8.12 -7.01 9.45
CA PRO A 106 -8.55 -6.26 10.63
C PRO A 106 -7.40 -5.48 11.25
N ALA A 107 -7.69 -4.35 11.90
CA ALA A 107 -6.70 -3.50 12.60
C ALA A 107 -5.88 -4.25 13.67
N SER A 108 -6.36 -5.40 14.16
CA SER A 108 -5.62 -6.28 15.06
C SER A 108 -4.51 -7.11 14.38
N THR A 109 -4.38 -7.01 13.06
CA THR A 109 -3.35 -7.70 12.27
C THR A 109 -2.09 -6.85 12.19
N TYR A 110 -0.99 -7.40 12.70
CA TYR A 110 0.32 -6.77 12.59
C TYR A 110 1.01 -7.17 11.29
N VAL A 111 1.37 -6.20 10.45
CA VAL A 111 2.10 -6.42 9.19
C VAL A 111 3.50 -5.80 9.31
N CYS A 112 4.53 -6.62 9.16
CA CYS A 112 5.93 -6.20 9.18
C CYS A 112 6.48 -6.26 7.75
N LEU A 113 6.92 -5.12 7.24
CA LEU A 113 7.50 -4.97 5.92
C LEU A 113 9.02 -4.84 6.07
N THR A 114 9.79 -5.68 5.37
CA THR A 114 11.26 -5.69 5.46
C THR A 114 11.90 -5.67 4.10
N ASP A 115 13.08 -5.06 4.01
CA ASP A 115 13.93 -5.07 2.84
C ASP A 115 15.41 -5.11 3.26
N GLY A 116 16.28 -5.54 2.35
CA GLY A 116 17.72 -5.62 2.58
C GLY A 116 18.46 -4.32 2.26
N ASP A 117 17.84 -3.43 1.49
CA ASP A 117 18.42 -2.15 1.08
C ASP A 117 17.95 -0.98 1.95
N THR A 118 18.90 -0.14 2.41
CA THR A 118 18.60 0.95 3.35
C THR A 118 17.83 2.08 2.70
N ASP A 119 18.12 2.40 1.44
CA ASP A 119 17.41 3.48 0.73
C ASP A 119 15.99 3.04 0.38
N THR A 120 15.81 1.77 0.01
CA THR A 120 14.49 1.13 -0.11
C THR A 120 13.72 1.22 1.20
N LEU A 121 14.33 0.90 2.35
CA LEU A 121 13.66 1.03 3.65
C LEU A 121 13.26 2.48 4.00
N LYS A 122 14.02 3.49 3.56
CA LYS A 122 13.62 4.90 3.74
C LYS A 122 12.37 5.21 2.93
N GLN A 123 12.36 4.88 1.64
CA GLN A 123 11.22 5.11 0.77
C GLN A 123 9.98 4.31 1.19
N LEU A 124 10.17 3.06 1.61
CA LEU A 124 9.12 2.20 2.14
C LEU A 124 8.38 2.85 3.32
N ARG A 125 9.11 3.50 4.25
CA ARG A 125 8.47 4.23 5.36
C ARG A 125 7.62 5.39 4.86
N THR A 126 8.12 6.19 3.93
CA THR A 126 7.37 7.29 3.31
C THR A 126 6.10 6.78 2.63
N ASN A 127 6.19 5.67 1.91
CA ASN A 127 5.04 5.05 1.25
C ASN A 127 4.02 4.50 2.25
N ILE A 128 4.46 3.90 3.36
CA ILE A 128 3.55 3.46 4.43
C ILE A 128 2.80 4.65 5.01
N GLN A 129 3.49 5.74 5.35
CA GLN A 129 2.89 6.96 5.90
C GLN A 129 1.84 7.55 4.96
N ARG A 130 2.12 7.59 3.66
CA ARG A 130 1.19 8.08 2.63
C ARG A 130 -0.13 7.28 2.58
N ASN A 131 -0.06 5.97 2.84
CA ASN A 131 -1.22 5.08 2.78
C ASN A 131 -1.85 4.79 4.14
N TYR A 132 -1.37 5.46 5.20
CA TYR A 132 -1.96 5.38 6.51
C TYR A 132 -3.21 6.25 6.54
N LEU A 133 -4.39 5.63 6.71
CA LEU A 133 -5.58 6.39 7.04
C LEU A 133 -5.57 6.62 8.55
N PRO A 134 -5.60 7.86 9.06
CA PRO A 134 -5.88 8.08 10.46
C PRO A 134 -7.23 7.43 10.78
N ASN A 135 -7.28 6.60 11.83
CA ASN A 135 -8.56 6.15 12.37
C ASN A 135 -9.32 7.40 12.76
N ASN A 136 -10.46 7.67 12.11
CA ASN A 136 -11.41 8.71 12.53
C ASN A 136 -12.17 8.29 13.81
N ASP A 137 -11.51 7.53 14.69
CA ASP A 137 -11.99 7.21 16.02
C ASP A 137 -11.34 8.19 16.98
N ASN A 138 -11.75 9.47 16.95
CA ASN A 138 -11.50 10.46 18.00
C ASN A 138 -12.55 11.59 17.89
N ASN A 139 -13.78 11.30 18.31
CA ASN A 139 -14.34 12.15 19.37
C ASN A 139 -13.65 11.68 20.64
N ASP A 140 -12.49 12.26 20.93
CA ASP A 140 -12.07 12.68 22.27
C ASP A 140 -10.65 13.22 22.14
N ASN A 141 -10.52 14.47 22.59
CA ASN A 141 -9.27 15.20 22.64
C ASN A 141 -8.28 14.42 23.50
N ASP A 142 -7.10 14.12 22.95
CA ASP A 142 -5.87 14.07 23.73
C ASP A 142 -4.71 14.37 22.76
N ASP A 143 -4.18 15.58 22.90
CA ASP A 143 -2.90 15.99 22.34
C ASP A 143 -1.82 15.02 22.82
N VAL A 144 -1.22 14.27 21.90
CA VAL A 144 0.07 13.63 22.14
C VAL A 144 0.98 13.96 20.97
N ASP A 145 1.89 14.89 21.22
CA ASP A 145 3.07 15.13 20.40
C ASP A 145 3.77 13.80 20.13
N VAL A 146 3.85 13.42 18.87
CA VAL A 146 4.78 12.40 18.38
C VAL A 146 5.89 13.13 17.64
N ASP A 147 6.91 13.50 18.41
CA ASP A 147 8.25 13.79 17.89
C ASP A 147 8.79 12.52 17.21
N PHE A 148 9.27 12.67 15.98
CA PHE A 148 10.08 11.69 15.25
C PHE A 148 11.56 12.08 15.30
#